data_AF-A0AAW0CD18-F1
#
_entry.id   AF-A0AAW0CD18-F1
#
_cell.length_a   1.000
_cell.length_b   1.000
_cell.length_c   1.000
_cell.angle_alpha   90.00
_cell.angle_beta   90.00
_cell.angle_gamma   90.00
#
_symmetry.space_group_name_H-M   'P 1'
#
loop_
_entity.id
_entity.type
_entity.pdbx_description
1 polymer ?
#
loop_
_entity_poly.entity_id
_entity_poly.type
_entity_poly.pdbx_seq_one_letter_code
_entity_poly.pdbx_strand_id
1 'polypeptide(L)'
;MFEPANDFTLSEIKDYRSFAFTEAIGNPQHDPFFSVEDAPAWITSHGYQLFALQAGTGNTTLWDPEDVSTKELKAFRNQAGHHLAPPLQSLWLDLSELVRAPQMFRPLARALPCQILLRKSTSLVQIHDNHTEMKIQYLVPERDTEVDIRTAGLSAIATANPTAPEISVAIAIPPANRKGKKKQKPTTLKITWQERVDTIEYISHVPPTFDVPRNPTALLLDLSGTPEMLTNRQGKAIPIDRFIRAENQESWDGSSGHPKGDVNVSGFFSDVAVEIRCRKVDLTCNGIDWCQFPDRSHFAGCERYEADEEEMRKLWNHELDQNEVEAASHIGIIARFYTRVCNAKCKVSCDGVPILVRYTQNASAYGKEHFIGCSKWNPGERGNHIYFAIPANVPERDVRYVIENDGNLPPGHDLPDTKCVLTVHPRVKLQNCPYSHIINNRIVPAKMERLGCDSKLIIFVPINFSPDTAHKAIILLKKHHNHPMHPPSKPNASDQLKLRTAVTETGVLGLTVQKFLNAPSTSRIYDGKRVAEVSPAYTDTRKIRDALAAEKLREHPHGMDWKGVLHHIDNHELKLPKAERYIHTSLS
;
A
#
# COMPACT_ATOMS: atom_id res chain seq x y z
N MET A 1 -24.82 -9.52 -10.25
CA MET A 1 -23.81 -10.16 -11.11
C MET A 1 -22.60 -10.36 -10.21
N PHE A 2 -22.08 -11.58 -10.09
CA PHE A 2 -20.95 -11.89 -9.20
C PHE A 2 -19.67 -11.39 -9.87
N GLU A 3 -18.96 -10.43 -9.26
CA GLU A 3 -17.70 -9.87 -9.78
C GLU A 3 -16.56 -10.16 -8.79
N PRO A 4 -15.83 -11.28 -8.96
CA PRO A 4 -14.82 -11.76 -8.01
C PRO A 4 -13.75 -10.72 -7.62
N ALA A 5 -13.40 -9.80 -8.52
CA ALA A 5 -12.37 -8.79 -8.26
C ALA A 5 -12.79 -7.72 -7.25
N ASN A 6 -14.10 -7.49 -7.08
CA ASN A 6 -14.63 -6.45 -6.19
C ASN A 6 -15.08 -7.00 -4.82
N ASP A 7 -15.40 -8.30 -4.75
CA ASP A 7 -16.02 -8.92 -3.58
C ASP A 7 -15.04 -9.69 -2.68
N PHE A 8 -13.79 -9.92 -3.13
CA PHE A 8 -12.80 -10.71 -2.38
C PHE A 8 -11.56 -9.93 -2.00
N THR A 9 -11.07 -10.18 -0.79
CA THR A 9 -9.73 -9.74 -0.38
C THR A 9 -8.66 -10.54 -1.11
N LEU A 10 -7.47 -9.95 -1.25
CA LEU A 10 -6.30 -10.64 -1.81
C LEU A 10 -5.97 -11.95 -1.08
N SER A 11 -6.21 -11.99 0.25
CA SER A 11 -6.03 -13.20 1.05
C SER A 11 -7.01 -14.28 0.65
N GLU A 12 -8.31 -13.95 0.52
CA GLU A 12 -9.34 -14.91 0.12
C GLU A 12 -9.10 -15.45 -1.30
N ILE A 13 -8.64 -14.60 -2.23
CA ILE A 13 -8.28 -15.04 -3.58
C ILE A 13 -7.11 -16.03 -3.52
N LYS A 14 -6.09 -15.77 -2.69
CA LYS A 14 -4.94 -16.68 -2.52
C LYS A 14 -5.32 -17.98 -1.83
N ASP A 15 -6.18 -17.93 -0.82
CA ASP A 15 -6.68 -19.10 -0.11
C ASP A 15 -7.55 -19.96 -1.02
N TYR A 16 -8.43 -19.33 -1.81
CA TYR A 16 -9.22 -20.00 -2.83
C TYR A 16 -8.34 -20.61 -3.92
N ARG A 17 -7.34 -19.89 -4.42
CA ARG A 17 -6.36 -20.38 -5.40
C ARG A 17 -5.66 -21.63 -4.88
N SER A 18 -5.15 -21.56 -3.66
CA SER A 18 -4.45 -22.67 -2.98
C SER A 18 -5.32 -23.89 -2.79
N PHE A 19 -6.60 -23.66 -2.44
CA PHE A 19 -7.62 -24.69 -2.31
C PHE A 19 -7.97 -25.35 -3.65
N ALA A 20 -8.20 -24.55 -4.69
CA ALA A 20 -8.75 -25.03 -5.96
C ALA A 20 -7.69 -25.57 -6.93
N PHE A 21 -6.44 -25.11 -6.84
CA PHE A 21 -5.40 -25.33 -7.86
C PHE A 21 -4.04 -25.71 -7.26
N THR A 22 -4.02 -26.53 -6.21
CA THR A 22 -2.80 -26.89 -5.46
C THR A 22 -1.66 -27.41 -6.35
N GLU A 23 -1.96 -28.23 -7.37
CA GLU A 23 -0.96 -28.79 -8.28
C GLU A 23 -0.46 -27.78 -9.32
N ALA A 24 -1.29 -26.81 -9.72
CA ALA A 24 -0.95 -25.83 -10.74
C ALA A 24 -0.10 -24.67 -10.18
N ILE A 25 -0.23 -24.33 -8.91
CA ILE A 25 0.56 -23.26 -8.25
C ILE A 25 2.06 -23.58 -8.27
N GLY A 26 2.43 -24.87 -8.20
CA GLY A 26 3.83 -25.31 -8.27
C GLY A 26 4.40 -25.43 -9.68
N ASN A 27 3.57 -25.32 -10.72
CA ASN A 27 3.98 -25.50 -12.11
C ASN A 27 3.86 -24.18 -12.90
N PRO A 28 4.97 -23.42 -13.08
CA PRO A 28 4.96 -22.15 -13.80
C PRO A 28 4.69 -22.29 -15.31
N GLN A 29 4.60 -23.51 -15.84
CA GLN A 29 4.21 -23.78 -17.24
C GLN A 29 2.74 -24.20 -17.39
N HIS A 30 1.94 -24.16 -16.32
CA HIS A 30 0.51 -24.47 -16.39
C HIS A 30 -0.25 -23.42 -17.21
N ASP A 31 -1.05 -23.85 -18.19
CA ASP A 31 -1.92 -23.02 -19.02
C ASP A 31 -3.39 -23.44 -18.82
N PRO A 32 -4.28 -22.56 -18.31
CA PRO A 32 -4.02 -21.16 -17.96
C PRO A 32 -3.20 -21.02 -16.67
N PHE A 33 -2.37 -19.98 -16.61
CA PHE A 33 -1.70 -19.59 -15.36
C PHE A 33 -2.71 -18.89 -14.45
N PHE A 34 -2.94 -19.41 -13.25
CA PHE A 34 -3.91 -18.87 -12.29
C PHE A 34 -3.36 -17.63 -11.57
N SER A 35 -3.14 -16.56 -12.34
CA SER A 35 -2.69 -15.27 -11.82
C SER A 35 -3.74 -14.66 -10.89
N VAL A 36 -3.31 -14.12 -9.76
CA VAL A 36 -4.19 -13.37 -8.83
C VAL A 36 -4.83 -12.16 -9.50
N GLU A 37 -4.17 -11.61 -10.52
CA GLU A 37 -4.63 -10.44 -11.28
C GLU A 37 -5.82 -10.74 -12.19
N ASP A 38 -5.95 -11.99 -12.63
CA ASP A 38 -7.06 -12.46 -13.47
C ASP A 38 -7.97 -13.43 -12.71
N ALA A 39 -8.09 -13.22 -11.39
CA ALA A 39 -8.98 -14.00 -10.53
C ALA A 39 -10.41 -14.17 -11.11
N PRO A 40 -11.03 -13.15 -11.73
CA PRO A 40 -12.35 -13.33 -12.34
C PRO A 40 -12.41 -14.38 -13.46
N ALA A 41 -11.31 -14.66 -14.16
CA ALA A 41 -11.30 -15.65 -15.24
C ALA A 41 -11.34 -17.11 -14.74
N TRP A 42 -10.94 -17.36 -13.49
CA TRP A 42 -10.83 -18.72 -12.95
C TRP A 42 -11.56 -18.93 -11.61
N ILE A 43 -12.00 -17.88 -10.92
CA ILE A 43 -12.92 -17.99 -9.78
C ILE A 43 -14.35 -18.11 -10.28
N THR A 44 -14.92 -19.30 -10.15
CA THR A 44 -16.35 -19.51 -10.41
C THR A 44 -17.16 -19.32 -9.13
N SER A 45 -18.39 -18.79 -9.26
CA SER A 45 -19.29 -18.64 -8.11
C SER A 45 -19.54 -19.98 -7.39
N HIS A 46 -19.66 -21.07 -8.14
CA HIS A 46 -19.81 -22.41 -7.57
C HIS A 46 -18.56 -22.90 -6.85
N GLY A 47 -17.37 -22.71 -7.45
CA GLY A 47 -16.11 -23.06 -6.82
C GLY A 47 -15.90 -22.29 -5.51
N TYR A 48 -16.20 -21.00 -5.51
CA TYR A 48 -16.09 -20.18 -4.29
C TYR A 48 -17.07 -20.62 -3.20
N GLN A 49 -18.30 -21.00 -3.55
CA GLN A 49 -19.25 -21.57 -2.58
C GLN A 49 -18.71 -22.84 -1.92
N LEU A 50 -18.03 -23.72 -2.68
CA LEU A 50 -17.40 -24.92 -2.13
C LEU A 50 -16.25 -24.57 -1.16
N PHE A 51 -15.42 -23.60 -1.54
CA PHE A 51 -14.37 -23.06 -0.66
C PHE A 51 -14.94 -22.45 0.62
N ALA A 52 -15.98 -21.61 0.52
CA ALA A 52 -16.61 -20.98 1.67
C ALA A 52 -17.29 -21.99 2.60
N LEU A 53 -17.89 -23.05 2.05
CA LEU A 53 -18.43 -24.17 2.84
C LEU A 53 -17.30 -24.90 3.58
N GLN A 54 -16.17 -25.12 2.94
CA GLN A 54 -15.02 -25.76 3.57
C GLN A 54 -14.39 -24.88 4.65
N ALA A 55 -14.18 -23.60 4.38
CA ALA A 55 -13.64 -22.62 5.33
C ALA A 55 -14.58 -22.35 6.52
N GLY A 56 -15.91 -22.38 6.29
CA GLY A 56 -16.94 -22.12 7.30
C GLY A 56 -17.24 -23.26 8.27
N THR A 57 -16.72 -24.48 8.03
CA THR A 57 -16.93 -25.64 8.93
C THR A 57 -16.08 -25.62 10.21
N GLY A 58 -15.29 -24.56 10.44
CA GLY A 58 -14.71 -24.26 11.75
C GLY A 58 -13.68 -25.28 12.25
N ASN A 59 -12.98 -25.98 11.36
CA ASN A 59 -11.86 -26.83 11.74
C ASN A 59 -10.66 -26.64 10.81
N THR A 60 -10.05 -25.45 10.87
CA THR A 60 -8.71 -25.18 10.35
C THR A 60 -7.70 -25.12 11.50
N THR A 61 -7.46 -26.26 12.12
CA THR A 61 -6.07 -26.66 12.41
C THR A 61 -5.62 -27.50 11.22
N LEU A 62 -4.43 -27.20 10.69
CA LEU A 62 -3.75 -28.05 9.71
C LEU A 62 -3.91 -29.53 10.11
N TRP A 63 -4.53 -30.31 9.22
CA TRP A 63 -4.59 -31.76 9.37
C TRP A 63 -3.23 -32.34 8.96
N ASP A 64 -2.50 -32.86 9.94
CA ASP A 64 -1.31 -33.68 9.72
C ASP A 64 -1.77 -35.11 9.37
N PRO A 65 -1.39 -35.72 8.24
CA PRO A 65 -2.01 -36.97 7.77
C PRO A 65 -1.63 -38.26 8.51
N GLU A 66 -0.81 -38.25 9.56
CA GLU A 66 -0.18 -39.49 10.03
C GLU A 66 -0.75 -40.17 11.30
N ASP A 67 -1.71 -39.59 12.04
CA ASP A 67 -2.00 -40.12 13.40
C ASP A 67 -3.48 -40.33 13.78
N VAL A 68 -4.28 -41.04 12.96
CA VAL A 68 -5.59 -41.55 13.45
C VAL A 68 -5.82 -43.00 13.07
N SER A 69 -6.05 -43.84 14.07
CA SER A 69 -6.31 -45.27 13.84
C SER A 69 -7.72 -45.48 13.28
N THR A 70 -7.85 -46.41 12.33
CA THR A 70 -9.14 -46.85 11.74
C THR A 70 -10.21 -47.28 12.76
N LYS A 71 -9.85 -47.50 14.03
CA LYS A 71 -10.75 -47.80 15.14
C LYS A 71 -11.52 -46.58 15.63
N GLU A 72 -10.93 -45.38 15.56
CA GLU A 72 -11.53 -44.11 16.00
C GLU A 72 -12.50 -43.55 14.95
N LEU A 73 -12.22 -43.75 13.66
CA LEU A 73 -13.12 -43.41 12.55
C LEU A 73 -14.45 -44.19 12.58
N LYS A 74 -14.44 -45.43 13.08
CA LYS A 74 -15.67 -46.23 13.24
C LYS A 74 -16.50 -45.81 14.46
N ALA A 75 -15.87 -45.29 15.51
CA ALA A 75 -16.57 -44.78 16.70
C ALA A 75 -17.31 -43.47 16.39
N PHE A 76 -16.67 -42.56 15.64
CA PHE A 76 -17.25 -41.27 15.25
C PHE A 76 -18.47 -41.42 14.32
N ARG A 77 -18.41 -42.36 13.36
CA ARG A 77 -19.52 -42.62 12.42
C ARG A 77 -20.80 -43.13 13.10
N ASN A 78 -20.70 -43.77 14.26
CA ASN A 78 -21.85 -44.29 14.99
C ASN A 78 -22.49 -43.26 15.94
N GLN A 79 -21.82 -42.14 16.24
CA GLN A 79 -22.33 -41.10 17.14
C GLN A 79 -23.06 -39.95 16.42
N ALA A 80 -22.81 -39.73 15.12
CA ALA A 80 -23.38 -38.62 14.36
C ALA A 80 -24.80 -38.85 13.80
N GLY A 81 -25.50 -39.91 14.24
CA GLY A 81 -26.80 -40.34 13.69
C GLY A 81 -28.04 -39.63 14.23
N HIS A 82 -27.96 -38.80 15.29
CA HIS A 82 -29.15 -38.16 15.86
C HIS A 82 -28.90 -36.73 16.38
N HIS A 83 -29.79 -35.82 15.94
CA HIS A 83 -30.03 -34.42 16.36
C HIS A 83 -29.40 -33.28 15.53
N LEU A 84 -30.28 -32.55 14.82
CA LEU A 84 -30.09 -31.22 14.23
C LEU A 84 -31.00 -30.22 14.95
N ALA A 85 -30.43 -29.09 15.39
CA ALA A 85 -30.90 -27.71 15.10
C ALA A 85 -30.10 -26.65 15.89
N PRO A 86 -29.51 -25.63 15.24
CA PRO A 86 -29.15 -24.36 15.88
C PRO A 86 -30.07 -23.19 15.41
N PRO A 87 -30.05 -22.02 16.09
CA PRO A 87 -31.06 -20.99 15.92
C PRO A 87 -30.81 -20.01 14.75
N LEU A 88 -31.94 -19.64 14.13
CA LEU A 88 -32.30 -18.51 13.27
C LEU A 88 -31.26 -17.39 13.05
N GLN A 89 -30.83 -17.22 11.80
CA GLN A 89 -30.32 -15.96 11.23
C GLN A 89 -31.29 -15.44 10.16
N SER A 90 -31.52 -14.12 10.16
CA SER A 90 -32.52 -13.41 9.35
C SER A 90 -32.16 -13.36 7.86
N LEU A 91 -33.16 -13.57 7.01
CA LEU A 91 -33.06 -13.44 5.55
C LEU A 91 -33.39 -12.00 5.13
N TRP A 92 -32.53 -11.36 4.35
CA TRP A 92 -32.71 -9.98 3.84
C TRP A 92 -33.11 -10.03 2.36
N LEU A 93 -34.17 -9.31 1.96
CA LEU A 93 -34.68 -9.30 0.58
C LEU A 93 -34.93 -7.86 0.06
N ASP A 94 -34.60 -7.63 -1.21
CA ASP A 94 -34.82 -6.38 -1.94
C ASP A 94 -36.24 -6.34 -2.55
N LEU A 95 -36.95 -5.23 -2.35
CA LEU A 95 -38.33 -5.00 -2.79
C LEU A 95 -38.49 -4.96 -4.32
N SER A 96 -37.43 -4.65 -5.06
CA SER A 96 -37.47 -4.57 -6.53
C SER A 96 -37.61 -5.93 -7.21
N GLU A 97 -37.13 -7.00 -6.56
CA GLU A 97 -37.27 -8.40 -6.99
C GLU A 97 -38.69 -8.94 -6.71
N LEU A 98 -39.30 -8.54 -5.59
CA LEU A 98 -40.64 -8.97 -5.16
C LEU A 98 -41.75 -8.60 -6.15
N VAL A 99 -41.60 -7.44 -6.80
CA VAL A 99 -42.58 -6.90 -7.77
C VAL A 99 -42.48 -7.61 -9.13
N ARG A 100 -41.31 -8.18 -9.47
CA ARG A 100 -41.06 -8.76 -10.80
C ARG A 100 -41.49 -10.23 -10.94
N ALA A 101 -41.58 -10.98 -9.85
CA ALA A 101 -41.93 -12.41 -9.91
C ALA A 101 -42.67 -12.94 -8.65
N PRO A 102 -43.91 -12.46 -8.38
CA PRO A 102 -44.67 -12.84 -7.18
C PRO A 102 -44.97 -14.34 -7.05
N GLN A 103 -45.01 -15.07 -8.17
CA GLN A 103 -45.25 -16.52 -8.21
C GLN A 103 -44.11 -17.37 -7.65
N MET A 104 -42.86 -16.87 -7.62
CA MET A 104 -41.71 -17.63 -7.11
C MET A 104 -41.66 -17.70 -5.57
N PHE A 105 -42.42 -16.84 -4.87
CA PHE A 105 -42.34 -16.70 -3.42
C PHE A 105 -43.52 -17.34 -2.65
N ARG A 106 -44.51 -17.89 -3.35
CA ARG A 106 -45.61 -18.67 -2.74
C ARG A 106 -45.14 -19.87 -1.89
N PRO A 107 -44.05 -20.58 -2.22
CA PRO A 107 -43.53 -21.64 -1.35
C PRO A 107 -42.88 -21.10 -0.07
N LEU A 108 -42.24 -19.92 -0.12
CA LEU A 108 -41.53 -19.32 1.01
C LEU A 108 -42.49 -18.75 2.07
N ALA A 109 -43.58 -18.10 1.65
CA ALA A 109 -44.60 -17.55 2.56
C ALA A 109 -45.38 -18.65 3.31
N ARG A 110 -45.44 -19.87 2.78
CA ARG A 110 -46.10 -21.03 3.42
C ARG A 110 -45.27 -21.69 4.52
N ALA A 111 -43.97 -21.37 4.62
CA ALA A 111 -43.04 -22.09 5.48
C ALA A 111 -42.69 -21.36 6.79
N LEU A 112 -43.12 -20.12 7.00
CA LEU A 112 -42.70 -19.29 8.15
C LEU A 112 -43.88 -18.51 8.75
N PRO A 113 -44.25 -18.71 10.03
CA PRO A 113 -45.22 -17.87 10.71
C PRO A 113 -44.50 -16.64 11.27
N CYS A 114 -44.10 -15.68 10.43
CA CYS A 114 -43.37 -14.49 10.90
C CYS A 114 -43.77 -13.21 10.15
N GLN A 115 -43.94 -12.13 10.91
CA GLN A 115 -44.07 -10.75 10.38
C GLN A 115 -42.79 -10.35 9.66
N ILE A 116 -42.94 -9.81 8.44
CA ILE A 116 -41.83 -9.29 7.64
C ILE A 116 -41.76 -7.77 7.83
N LEU A 117 -40.64 -7.25 8.36
CA LEU A 117 -40.37 -5.81 8.48
C LEU A 117 -39.34 -5.40 7.41
N LEU A 118 -39.71 -4.44 6.56
CA LEU A 118 -38.87 -3.88 5.48
C LEU A 118 -38.57 -2.40 5.76
N ARG A 119 -37.39 -1.90 5.35
CA ARG A 119 -36.96 -0.52 5.64
C ARG A 119 -36.62 0.27 4.37
N LYS A 120 -37.41 1.32 4.09
CA LYS A 120 -36.92 2.66 3.71
C LYS A 120 -38.05 3.69 3.90
N SER A 121 -37.72 4.78 4.61
CA SER A 121 -38.48 6.02 4.90
C SER A 121 -39.99 5.92 5.20
N THR A 122 -40.31 6.13 6.49
CA THR A 122 -41.56 6.71 7.05
C THR A 122 -42.92 6.04 6.86
N SER A 123 -43.01 4.78 6.44
CA SER A 123 -44.30 4.06 6.52
C SER A 123 -44.14 2.59 6.90
N LEU A 124 -45.04 2.11 7.77
CA LEU A 124 -45.18 0.70 8.14
C LEU A 124 -46.16 0.04 7.16
N VAL A 125 -45.75 -1.10 6.59
CA VAL A 125 -46.59 -1.90 5.69
C VAL A 125 -46.94 -3.21 6.38
N GLN A 126 -48.22 -3.52 6.46
CA GLN A 126 -48.71 -4.78 6.99
C GLN A 126 -49.31 -5.60 5.86
N ILE A 127 -48.82 -6.83 5.68
CA ILE A 127 -49.30 -7.76 4.66
C ILE A 127 -50.15 -8.82 5.36
N HIS A 128 -51.41 -8.96 4.92
CA HIS A 128 -52.29 -10.03 5.34
C HIS A 128 -52.57 -10.95 4.15
N ASP A 129 -52.25 -12.23 4.31
CA ASP A 129 -52.55 -13.30 3.34
C ASP A 129 -53.49 -14.31 4.01
N ASN A 130 -54.73 -14.38 3.52
CA ASN A 130 -55.75 -15.28 4.06
C ASN A 130 -56.15 -16.37 3.03
N HIS A 131 -55.16 -16.93 2.34
CA HIS A 131 -55.27 -18.08 1.42
C HIS A 131 -56.06 -17.87 0.12
N THR A 132 -56.84 -16.79 -0.01
CA THR A 132 -57.63 -16.48 -1.23
C THR A 132 -57.37 -15.09 -1.79
N GLU A 133 -56.86 -14.16 -0.97
CA GLU A 133 -56.52 -12.80 -1.38
C GLU A 133 -55.36 -12.29 -0.52
N MET A 134 -54.43 -11.55 -1.12
CA MET A 134 -53.31 -10.91 -0.44
C MET A 134 -53.59 -9.41 -0.36
N LYS A 135 -53.76 -8.87 0.86
CA LYS A 135 -53.99 -7.45 1.10
C LYS A 135 -52.75 -6.79 1.70
N ILE A 136 -52.38 -5.66 1.11
CA ILE A 136 -51.27 -4.81 1.56
C ILE A 136 -51.90 -3.54 2.14
N GLN A 137 -51.71 -3.30 3.44
CA GLN A 137 -52.22 -2.12 4.13
C GLN A 137 -51.07 -1.23 4.58
N TYR A 138 -51.14 0.06 4.22
CA TYR A 138 -50.16 1.07 4.62
C TYR A 138 -50.67 1.77 5.88
N LEU A 139 -49.89 1.75 6.95
CA LEU A 139 -50.19 2.47 8.20
C LEU A 139 -49.44 3.80 8.19
N VAL A 140 -50.20 4.90 8.12
CA VAL A 140 -49.70 6.27 8.27
C VAL A 140 -49.87 6.68 9.74
N PRO A 141 -48.83 7.18 10.43
CA PRO A 141 -49.00 7.70 11.79
C PRO A 141 -49.69 9.07 11.74
N GLU A 142 -50.78 9.23 12.50
CA GLU A 142 -51.37 10.54 12.78
C GLU A 142 -50.36 11.42 13.53
N ARG A 143 -50.12 12.63 13.01
CA ARG A 143 -49.68 13.77 13.83
C ARG A 143 -50.43 15.03 13.42
N ASP A 144 -50.87 15.71 14.45
CA ASP A 144 -51.64 16.94 14.51
C ASP A 144 -50.99 18.13 13.79
N THR A 145 -51.89 18.99 13.29
CA THR A 145 -51.87 20.46 13.06
C THR A 145 -50.58 21.25 13.40
N GLU A 146 -50.18 22.34 12.74
CA GLU A 146 -50.84 23.37 11.92
C GLU A 146 -49.72 24.23 11.27
N VAL A 147 -49.91 24.76 10.06
CA VAL A 147 -49.75 26.19 9.71
C VAL A 147 -49.90 26.37 8.19
N ASP A 148 -50.79 27.30 7.89
CA ASP A 148 -51.37 27.80 6.65
C ASP A 148 -50.36 28.53 5.73
N ILE A 149 -50.51 28.38 4.40
CA ILE A 149 -50.45 29.48 3.41
C ILE A 149 -51.07 28.98 2.08
N ARG A 150 -51.94 29.84 1.56
CA ARG A 150 -52.92 29.65 0.48
C ARG A 150 -52.34 29.71 -0.95
N THR A 151 -52.78 28.73 -1.74
CA THR A 151 -53.40 28.79 -3.08
C THR A 151 -52.79 29.61 -4.24
N ALA A 152 -52.25 28.89 -5.23
CA ALA A 152 -52.60 28.87 -6.67
C ALA A 152 -51.49 28.07 -7.39
N GLY A 153 -51.67 27.08 -8.28
CA GLY A 153 -52.76 26.51 -9.04
C GLY A 153 -52.08 25.82 -10.26
N LEU A 154 -52.58 24.65 -10.67
CA LEU A 154 -52.26 23.89 -11.91
C LEU A 154 -51.14 22.81 -11.89
N SER A 155 -51.63 21.57 -11.69
CA SER A 155 -51.49 20.38 -12.55
C SER A 155 -50.11 19.93 -13.10
N ALA A 156 -49.70 18.79 -12.54
CA ALA A 156 -49.41 17.52 -13.23
C ALA A 156 -47.98 17.18 -13.73
N ILE A 157 -47.64 15.93 -13.37
CA ILE A 157 -46.55 15.04 -13.82
C ILE A 157 -45.19 15.26 -13.13
N ALA A 158 -45.07 14.61 -11.96
CA ALA A 158 -43.80 14.31 -11.32
C ALA A 158 -43.26 12.97 -11.84
N THR A 159 -42.09 12.99 -12.48
CA THR A 159 -41.15 11.86 -12.48
C THR A 159 -39.85 12.40 -11.91
N ALA A 160 -39.59 12.10 -10.64
CA ALA A 160 -38.37 12.47 -9.94
C ALA A 160 -37.64 11.19 -9.50
N ASN A 161 -36.62 10.83 -10.27
CA ASN A 161 -35.49 10.01 -9.81
C ASN A 161 -34.52 10.95 -9.04
N PRO A 162 -34.07 10.63 -7.83
CA PRO A 162 -32.98 11.34 -7.18
C PRO A 162 -31.67 10.57 -7.42
N THR A 163 -30.94 10.96 -8.45
CA THR A 163 -29.49 10.73 -8.53
C THR A 163 -28.86 12.04 -8.92
N ALA A 164 -28.08 12.61 -8.02
CA ALA A 164 -27.27 13.79 -8.26
C ALA A 164 -26.10 13.42 -9.20
N PRO A 165 -25.83 14.25 -10.22
CA PRO A 165 -24.47 14.46 -10.66
C PRO A 165 -24.07 15.94 -10.55
N GLU A 166 -22.79 16.15 -10.28
CA GLU A 166 -22.11 17.44 -10.35
C GLU A 166 -22.35 18.11 -11.70
N ILE A 167 -22.85 19.35 -11.64
CA ILE A 167 -23.18 20.16 -12.80
C ILE A 167 -21.89 20.84 -13.28
N SER A 168 -21.35 20.39 -14.42
CA SER A 168 -20.52 21.22 -15.29
C SER A 168 -21.42 21.88 -16.34
N VAL A 169 -21.57 23.20 -16.26
CA VAL A 169 -22.37 23.96 -17.23
C VAL A 169 -21.53 24.25 -18.48
N ALA A 170 -21.76 23.48 -19.54
CA ALA A 170 -21.34 23.85 -20.90
C ALA A 170 -22.52 24.52 -21.63
N ILE A 171 -22.39 25.81 -21.95
CA ILE A 171 -23.38 26.54 -22.74
C ILE A 171 -23.12 26.27 -24.23
N ALA A 172 -24.02 25.54 -24.88
CA ALA A 172 -24.01 25.32 -26.33
C ALA A 172 -24.72 26.48 -27.06
N ILE A 173 -24.03 27.12 -28.01
CA ILE A 173 -24.58 28.12 -28.92
C ILE A 173 -24.83 27.44 -30.29
N PRO A 174 -25.97 27.68 -30.99
CA PRO A 174 -26.30 27.02 -32.25
C PRO A 174 -25.36 27.42 -33.41
N PRO A 175 -25.21 26.58 -34.44
CA PRO A 175 -24.19 26.75 -35.47
C PRO A 175 -24.58 27.84 -36.46
N ALA A 176 -23.83 28.95 -36.44
CA ALA A 176 -23.87 29.93 -37.52
C ALA A 176 -22.94 29.48 -38.67
N ASN A 177 -23.54 29.24 -39.83
CA ASN A 177 -22.88 29.02 -41.12
C ASN A 177 -21.75 30.05 -41.35
N ARG A 178 -20.48 29.64 -41.30
CA ARG A 178 -19.35 30.48 -41.74
C ARG A 178 -18.29 29.70 -42.52
N LYS A 179 -18.13 30.16 -43.76
CA LYS A 179 -17.12 29.83 -44.76
C LYS A 179 -15.70 29.81 -44.16
N GLY A 180 -14.93 28.78 -44.53
CA GLY A 180 -13.46 28.73 -44.52
C GLY A 180 -12.74 29.36 -43.32
N LYS A 181 -12.81 28.72 -42.15
CA LYS A 181 -11.90 29.07 -41.04
C LYS A 181 -10.48 28.65 -41.40
N LYS A 182 -9.60 29.62 -41.67
CA LYS A 182 -8.15 29.45 -41.47
C LYS A 182 -7.98 28.86 -40.07
N LYS A 183 -7.33 27.69 -39.94
CA LYS A 183 -6.92 27.12 -38.65
C LYS A 183 -6.19 28.22 -37.87
N GLN A 184 -6.85 28.82 -36.87
CA GLN A 184 -6.16 29.69 -35.92
C GLN A 184 -5.08 28.83 -35.28
N LYS A 185 -3.81 29.25 -35.42
CA LYS A 185 -2.72 28.60 -34.68
C LYS A 185 -3.08 28.67 -33.20
N PRO A 186 -2.94 27.56 -32.44
CA PRO A 186 -3.14 27.60 -31.00
C PRO A 186 -2.27 28.70 -30.41
N THR A 187 -2.87 29.54 -29.58
CA THR A 187 -2.20 30.67 -28.94
C THR A 187 -1.28 30.12 -27.85
N THR A 188 -0.02 29.88 -28.18
CA THR A 188 0.98 29.41 -27.20
C THR A 188 1.27 30.53 -26.20
N LEU A 189 1.09 30.26 -24.91
CA LEU A 189 1.48 31.11 -23.80
C LEU A 189 2.98 31.00 -23.56
N LYS A 190 3.63 32.16 -23.38
CA LYS A 190 5.04 32.23 -22.98
C LYS A 190 5.11 32.06 -21.47
N ILE A 191 5.85 31.06 -20.98
CA ILE A 191 6.20 30.95 -19.55
C ILE A 191 7.56 31.61 -19.32
N THR A 192 8.56 31.23 -20.11
CA THR A 192 9.86 31.91 -20.17
C THR A 192 10.23 32.18 -21.62
N TRP A 193 11.41 32.73 -21.89
CA TRP A 193 11.89 32.83 -23.28
C TRP A 193 12.10 31.46 -23.95
N GLN A 194 12.47 30.43 -23.17
CA GLN A 194 12.74 29.07 -23.66
C GLN A 194 11.52 28.14 -23.54
N GLU A 195 10.55 28.49 -22.69
CA GLU A 195 9.43 27.63 -22.34
C GLU A 195 8.10 28.24 -22.77
N ARG A 196 7.33 27.48 -23.54
CA ARG A 196 5.99 27.83 -24.00
C ARG A 196 5.03 26.68 -23.75
N VAL A 197 3.82 27.03 -23.36
CA VAL A 197 2.72 26.09 -23.07
C VAL A 197 1.45 26.55 -23.77
N ASP A 198 0.51 25.65 -23.98
CA ASP A 198 -0.80 25.96 -24.54
C ASP A 198 -1.78 26.41 -23.44
N THR A 199 -1.67 25.83 -22.25
CA THR A 199 -2.56 26.13 -21.11
C THR A 199 -1.80 26.19 -19.78
N ILE A 200 -2.40 26.89 -18.81
CA ILE A 200 -1.98 26.88 -17.40
C ILE A 200 -3.16 26.35 -16.58
N GLU A 201 -2.95 25.27 -15.85
CA GLU A 201 -3.94 24.66 -14.97
C GLU A 201 -3.66 25.03 -13.52
N TYR A 202 -4.71 25.28 -12.74
CA TYR A 202 -4.57 25.69 -11.35
C TYR A 202 -4.71 24.49 -10.43
N ILE A 203 -3.79 24.35 -9.48
CA ILE A 203 -3.84 23.32 -8.43
C ILE A 203 -3.63 23.97 -7.05
N SER A 204 -4.39 23.49 -6.07
CA SER A 204 -4.34 23.99 -4.67
C SER A 204 -3.59 23.07 -3.71
N HIS A 205 -3.11 21.93 -4.20
CA HIS A 205 -2.37 20.93 -3.42
C HIS A 205 -1.37 20.22 -4.33
N VAL A 206 -0.35 19.61 -3.71
CA VAL A 206 0.64 18.81 -4.43
C VAL A 206 0.13 17.36 -4.49
N PRO A 207 -0.09 16.78 -5.68
CA PRO A 207 -0.50 15.40 -5.77
C PRO A 207 0.66 14.46 -5.37
N PRO A 208 0.37 13.26 -4.85
CA PRO A 208 1.39 12.26 -4.50
C PRO A 208 2.29 11.93 -5.69
N THR A 209 1.74 11.90 -6.89
CA THR A 209 2.45 11.71 -8.15
C THR A 209 1.91 12.75 -9.13
N PHE A 210 2.79 13.42 -9.87
CA PHE A 210 2.34 14.38 -10.88
C PHE A 210 2.02 13.63 -12.16
N ASP A 211 0.88 13.94 -12.77
CA ASP A 211 0.63 13.54 -14.15
C ASP A 211 1.50 14.40 -15.07
N VAL A 212 2.16 13.75 -16.03
CA VAL A 212 2.87 14.40 -17.11
C VAL A 212 1.84 14.79 -18.18
N PRO A 213 1.60 16.08 -18.44
CA PRO A 213 0.64 16.49 -19.45
C PRO A 213 1.05 16.03 -20.85
N ARG A 214 0.10 15.49 -21.62
CA ARG A 214 0.31 15.09 -23.01
C ARG A 214 0.43 16.29 -23.95
N ASN A 215 -0.23 17.38 -23.61
CA ASN A 215 -0.10 18.66 -24.28
C ASN A 215 0.84 19.57 -23.46
N PRO A 216 1.48 20.57 -24.08
CA PRO A 216 2.28 21.54 -23.35
C PRO A 216 1.42 22.30 -22.32
N THR A 217 1.45 21.89 -21.06
CA THR A 217 0.67 22.48 -19.97
C THR A 217 1.58 22.85 -18.80
N ALA A 218 1.35 24.00 -18.19
CA ALA A 218 1.95 24.37 -16.92
C ALA A 218 0.94 24.21 -15.78
N LEU A 219 1.41 23.84 -14.58
CA LEU A 219 0.59 23.83 -13.37
C LEU A 219 0.96 25.05 -12.52
N LEU A 220 -0.01 25.90 -12.20
CA LEU A 220 0.10 26.95 -11.21
C LEU A 220 -0.35 26.39 -9.86
N LEU A 221 0.62 26.07 -9.00
CA LEU A 221 0.38 25.70 -7.61
C LEU A 221 0.17 26.95 -6.77
N ASP A 222 -0.93 27.01 -6.04
CA ASP A 222 -1.25 28.11 -5.13
C ASP A 222 -1.67 27.59 -3.76
N LEU A 223 -0.76 27.76 -2.80
CA LEU A 223 -0.94 27.36 -1.40
C LEU A 223 -1.33 28.55 -0.52
N SER A 224 -1.81 29.65 -1.10
CA SER A 224 -2.17 30.86 -0.32
C SER A 224 -3.34 30.60 0.64
N GLY A 225 -4.18 29.59 0.36
CA GLY A 225 -5.25 29.14 1.26
C GLY A 225 -4.78 28.22 2.40
N THR A 226 -3.56 27.68 2.33
CA THR A 226 -2.98 26.75 3.31
C THR A 226 -1.49 27.03 3.59
N PRO A 227 -1.11 28.28 3.92
CA PRO A 227 0.30 28.66 4.09
C PRO A 227 1.00 27.93 5.23
N GLU A 228 0.27 27.40 6.20
CA GLU A 228 0.78 26.57 7.29
C GLU A 228 1.49 25.30 6.80
N MET A 229 1.15 24.80 5.61
CA MET A 229 1.83 23.65 4.98
C MET A 229 3.30 23.96 4.64
N LEU A 230 3.63 25.24 4.48
CA LEU A 230 4.98 25.73 4.21
C LEU A 230 5.77 26.04 5.49
N THR A 231 5.45 25.36 6.59
CA THR A 231 6.24 25.38 7.81
C THR A 231 6.75 23.98 8.15
N ASN A 232 8.01 23.89 8.58
CA ASN A 232 8.57 22.63 9.05
C ASN A 232 8.08 22.29 10.47
N ARG A 233 8.51 21.13 10.95
CA ARG A 233 8.25 20.62 12.30
C ARG A 233 8.63 21.56 13.45
N GLN A 234 9.48 22.55 13.21
CA GLN A 234 9.98 23.54 14.19
C GLN A 234 9.29 24.91 14.02
N GLY A 235 8.25 25.00 13.19
CA GLY A 235 7.56 26.26 12.85
C GLY A 235 8.35 27.17 11.90
N LYS A 236 9.47 26.69 11.35
CA LYS A 236 10.29 27.47 10.41
C LYS A 236 9.76 27.32 8.99
N ALA A 237 9.62 28.44 8.28
CA ALA A 237 9.21 28.44 6.88
C ALA A 237 10.10 27.53 6.02
N ILE A 238 9.47 26.74 5.16
CA ILE A 238 10.12 25.91 4.14
C ILE A 238 9.87 26.49 2.75
N PRO A 239 10.88 26.49 1.86
CA PRO A 239 10.66 26.85 0.46
C PRO A 239 9.64 25.92 -0.20
N ILE A 240 8.78 26.48 -1.05
CA ILE A 240 7.71 25.72 -1.73
C ILE A 240 8.26 24.57 -2.60
N ASP A 241 9.42 24.71 -3.23
CA ASP A 241 10.06 23.60 -3.97
C ASP A 241 10.47 22.45 -3.05
N ARG A 242 10.90 22.76 -1.82
CA ARG A 242 11.20 21.74 -0.82
C ARG A 242 9.93 21.02 -0.36
N PHE A 243 8.82 21.75 -0.21
CA PHE A 243 7.51 21.19 0.11
C PHE A 243 6.98 20.29 -1.02
N ILE A 244 7.01 20.76 -2.27
CA ILE A 244 6.60 19.96 -3.44
C ILE A 244 7.37 18.63 -3.49
N ARG A 245 8.71 18.70 -3.33
CA ARG A 245 9.54 17.50 -3.25
C ARG A 245 9.23 16.64 -2.03
N ALA A 246 8.76 17.23 -0.93
CA ALA A 246 8.37 16.53 0.29
C ALA A 246 7.11 15.68 0.08
N GLU A 247 6.11 16.23 -0.59
CA GLU A 247 4.82 15.57 -0.81
C GLU A 247 4.86 14.54 -1.95
N ASN A 248 5.63 14.83 -3.01
CA ASN A 248 5.71 13.96 -4.17
C ASN A 248 6.49 12.65 -3.90
N GLN A 249 5.97 11.54 -4.40
CA GLN A 249 6.45 10.17 -4.19
C GLN A 249 7.50 9.72 -5.21
N GLU A 250 7.64 10.41 -6.34
CA GLU A 250 8.60 10.02 -7.37
C GLU A 250 10.05 10.35 -6.97
N SER A 251 10.99 9.71 -7.65
CA SER A 251 12.41 9.81 -7.33
C SER A 251 13.09 11.03 -7.96
N TRP A 252 12.54 12.23 -7.77
CA TRP A 252 13.13 13.46 -8.29
C TRP A 252 14.48 13.81 -7.64
N ASP A 253 15.48 14.07 -8.47
CA ASP A 253 16.79 14.57 -8.06
C ASP A 253 17.24 15.74 -8.93
N GLY A 254 18.15 16.55 -8.39
CA GLY A 254 18.63 17.74 -9.06
C GLY A 254 18.91 18.90 -8.09
N SER A 255 19.21 20.05 -8.68
CA SER A 255 19.58 21.25 -7.93
C SER A 255 18.35 22.11 -7.65
N SER A 256 18.28 22.68 -6.45
CA SER A 256 17.35 23.77 -6.12
C SER A 256 17.69 25.09 -6.86
N GLY A 257 18.61 25.08 -7.81
CA GLY A 257 19.00 26.25 -8.60
C GLY A 257 20.05 27.13 -7.90
N HIS A 258 20.71 27.97 -8.69
CA HIS A 258 21.62 29.00 -8.21
C HIS A 258 21.06 30.39 -8.56
N PRO A 259 21.39 31.45 -7.80
CA PRO A 259 20.93 32.82 -8.11
C PRO A 259 21.31 33.31 -9.53
N LYS A 260 22.38 32.76 -10.11
CA LYS A 260 22.77 33.05 -11.51
C LYS A 260 21.82 32.42 -12.56
N GLY A 261 20.96 31.50 -12.15
CA GLY A 261 19.98 30.79 -12.99
C GLY A 261 18.56 31.32 -12.85
N ASP A 262 18.36 32.45 -12.18
CA ASP A 262 17.06 33.09 -12.06
C ASP A 262 16.55 33.54 -13.44
N VAL A 263 15.24 33.46 -13.64
CA VAL A 263 14.57 33.75 -14.93
C VAL A 263 13.31 34.57 -14.71
N ASN A 264 12.90 35.31 -15.75
CA ASN A 264 11.61 35.98 -15.75
C ASN A 264 10.54 35.00 -16.22
N VAL A 265 9.44 34.93 -15.48
CA VAL A 265 8.38 33.94 -15.67
C VAL A 265 7.02 34.63 -15.71
N SER A 266 6.26 34.37 -16.77
CA SER A 266 4.86 34.79 -16.93
C SER A 266 3.90 33.70 -16.45
N GLY A 267 2.65 34.08 -16.16
CA GLY A 267 1.56 33.12 -15.88
C GLY A 267 1.16 32.98 -14.41
N PHE A 268 1.75 33.76 -13.51
CA PHE A 268 1.34 33.82 -12.09
C PHE A 268 0.04 34.61 -11.86
N PHE A 269 -0.32 35.48 -12.80
CA PHE A 269 -1.51 36.32 -12.75
C PHE A 269 -2.37 36.07 -13.99
N SER A 270 -3.63 36.48 -13.93
CA SER A 270 -4.55 36.46 -15.08
C SER A 270 -4.02 37.24 -16.28
N ASP A 271 -3.27 38.31 -16.00
CA ASP A 271 -2.51 39.03 -17.02
C ASP A 271 -1.16 38.34 -17.26
N VAL A 272 -1.09 37.59 -18.36
CA VAL A 272 0.11 36.86 -18.79
C VAL A 272 1.26 37.78 -19.24
N ALA A 273 1.02 39.08 -19.41
CA ALA A 273 2.08 40.04 -19.72
C ALA A 273 2.97 40.36 -18.50
N VAL A 274 2.47 40.10 -17.28
CA VAL A 274 3.23 40.33 -16.05
C VAL A 274 4.26 39.22 -15.86
N GLU A 275 5.53 39.60 -15.91
CA GLU A 275 6.67 38.71 -15.64
C GLU A 275 7.18 38.88 -14.20
N ILE A 276 7.40 37.76 -13.51
CA ILE A 276 7.98 37.70 -12.17
C ILE A 276 9.38 37.10 -12.23
N ARG A 277 10.30 37.62 -11.42
CA ARG A 277 11.61 37.02 -11.26
C ARG A 277 11.52 35.76 -10.37
N CYS A 278 11.87 34.62 -10.94
CA CYS A 278 11.81 33.33 -10.26
C CYS A 278 13.18 32.63 -10.25
N ARG A 279 13.43 31.90 -9.17
CA ARG A 279 14.47 30.88 -9.10
C ARG A 279 13.97 29.65 -9.84
N LYS A 280 14.81 29.10 -10.73
CA LYS A 280 14.51 27.88 -11.47
C LYS A 280 15.10 26.66 -10.75
N VAL A 281 14.25 25.67 -10.49
CA VAL A 281 14.62 24.36 -9.95
C VAL A 281 14.45 23.34 -11.07
N ASP A 282 15.53 22.71 -11.49
CA ASP A 282 15.52 21.69 -12.54
C ASP A 282 15.76 20.32 -11.91
N LEU A 283 14.75 19.46 -11.96
CA LEU A 283 14.79 18.10 -11.44
C LEU A 283 14.62 17.09 -12.58
N THR A 284 15.30 15.96 -12.46
CA THR A 284 15.17 14.80 -13.35
C THR A 284 14.75 13.61 -12.51
N CYS A 285 13.89 12.76 -13.07
CA CYS A 285 13.51 11.53 -12.39
C CYS A 285 14.71 10.58 -12.36
N ASN A 286 15.06 10.07 -11.19
CA ASN A 286 16.14 9.08 -11.08
C ASN A 286 15.76 7.72 -11.68
N GLY A 287 14.53 7.52 -12.15
CA GLY A 287 14.04 6.22 -12.62
C GLY A 287 13.92 5.21 -11.49
N ILE A 288 14.29 3.96 -11.77
CA ILE A 288 14.10 2.82 -10.86
C ILE A 288 15.38 2.01 -10.71
N ASP A 289 15.58 1.38 -9.55
CA ASP A 289 16.57 0.32 -9.40
C ASP A 289 15.86 -1.02 -9.65
N TRP A 290 16.36 -1.83 -10.59
CA TRP A 290 15.84 -3.16 -10.90
C TRP A 290 16.92 -4.23 -10.73
N CYS A 291 16.54 -5.50 -10.67
CA CYS A 291 17.52 -6.59 -10.64
C CYS A 291 18.35 -6.64 -11.94
N GLN A 292 19.61 -7.06 -11.87
CA GLN A 292 20.49 -7.32 -13.03
C GLN A 292 19.95 -8.38 -14.01
N PHE A 293 19.04 -9.24 -13.55
CA PHE A 293 18.31 -10.20 -14.39
C PHE A 293 16.82 -9.82 -14.49
N PRO A 294 16.49 -8.62 -15.02
CA PRO A 294 15.12 -8.14 -14.97
C PRO A 294 14.27 -8.89 -16.01
N ASP A 295 13.01 -9.15 -15.68
CA ASP A 295 12.02 -9.45 -16.70
C ASP A 295 11.66 -8.14 -17.43
N ARG A 296 12.33 -7.92 -18.56
CA ARG A 296 12.17 -6.70 -19.36
C ARG A 296 10.78 -6.55 -19.98
N SER A 297 9.98 -7.62 -20.02
CA SER A 297 8.65 -7.58 -20.65
C SER A 297 7.72 -6.59 -19.95
N HIS A 298 7.83 -6.43 -18.62
CA HIS A 298 7.02 -5.49 -17.83
C HIS A 298 7.37 -4.01 -18.08
N PHE A 299 8.49 -3.71 -18.74
CA PHE A 299 8.95 -2.33 -18.99
C PHE A 299 9.02 -1.97 -20.48
N ALA A 300 8.85 -2.96 -21.36
CA ALA A 300 8.94 -2.75 -22.80
C ALA A 300 7.83 -1.81 -23.28
N GLY A 301 8.22 -0.63 -23.80
CA GLY A 301 7.27 0.36 -24.30
C GLY A 301 6.49 1.10 -23.21
N CYS A 302 6.96 1.09 -21.96
CA CYS A 302 6.33 1.85 -20.89
C CYS A 302 6.41 3.36 -21.17
N GLU A 303 5.26 4.00 -21.39
CA GLU A 303 5.12 5.45 -21.53
C GLU A 303 4.09 5.96 -20.51
N ARG A 304 4.54 6.17 -19.27
CA ARG A 304 3.65 6.60 -18.19
C ARG A 304 3.53 8.11 -18.17
N TYR A 305 2.34 8.60 -18.55
CA TYR A 305 1.94 10.00 -18.42
C TYR A 305 1.18 10.22 -17.12
N GLU A 306 0.17 9.39 -16.85
CA GLU A 306 -0.67 9.50 -15.67
C GLU A 306 -0.19 8.57 -14.53
N ALA A 307 -0.57 8.88 -13.29
CA ALA A 307 -0.39 7.95 -12.17
C ALA A 307 -1.30 6.72 -12.34
N ASP A 308 -0.68 5.54 -12.53
CA ASP A 308 -1.39 4.27 -12.70
C ASP A 308 -1.19 3.36 -11.48
N GLU A 309 -2.21 3.32 -10.61
CA GLU A 309 -2.20 2.46 -9.43
C GLU A 309 -2.42 0.98 -9.74
N GLU A 310 -3.07 0.68 -10.87
CA GLU A 310 -3.33 -0.69 -11.30
C GLU A 310 -2.03 -1.35 -11.76
N GLU A 311 -1.29 -0.69 -12.66
CA GLU A 311 0.02 -1.18 -13.13
C GLU A 311 1.04 -1.29 -11.99
N MET A 312 1.01 -0.34 -11.05
CA MET A 312 1.80 -0.46 -9.80
C MET A 312 1.43 -1.72 -9.02
N ARG A 313 0.14 -2.03 -8.88
CA ARG A 313 -0.34 -3.19 -8.12
C ARG A 313 -0.01 -4.50 -8.82
N LYS A 314 -0.10 -4.54 -10.16
CA LYS A 314 0.32 -5.71 -10.94
C LYS A 314 1.80 -6.03 -10.70
N LEU A 315 2.67 -5.03 -10.83
CA LEU A 315 4.10 -5.22 -10.59
C LEU A 315 4.38 -5.75 -9.16
N TRP A 316 3.66 -5.21 -8.16
CA TRP A 316 3.74 -5.70 -6.78
C TRP A 316 3.24 -7.14 -6.62
N ASN A 317 2.14 -7.50 -7.29
CA ASN A 317 1.60 -8.85 -7.24
C ASN A 317 2.56 -9.86 -7.88
N HIS A 318 3.20 -9.50 -8.99
CA HIS A 318 4.26 -10.31 -9.58
C HIS A 318 5.44 -10.52 -8.60
N GLU A 319 5.84 -9.50 -7.84
CA GLU A 319 6.88 -9.65 -6.80
C GLU A 319 6.45 -10.62 -5.68
N LEU A 320 5.17 -10.58 -5.29
CA LEU A 320 4.59 -11.50 -4.31
C LEU A 320 4.52 -12.93 -4.83
N ASP A 321 4.06 -13.13 -6.07
CA ASP A 321 3.98 -14.45 -6.70
C ASP A 321 5.39 -15.04 -6.89
N GLN A 322 6.40 -14.26 -7.30
CA GLN A 322 7.78 -14.73 -7.35
C GLN A 322 8.28 -15.20 -5.97
N ASN A 323 8.00 -14.45 -4.91
CA ASN A 323 8.39 -14.85 -3.55
C ASN A 323 7.68 -16.13 -3.09
N GLU A 324 6.42 -16.33 -3.49
CA GLU A 324 5.62 -17.52 -3.19
C GLU A 324 6.19 -18.75 -3.91
N VAL A 325 6.49 -18.62 -5.21
CA VAL A 325 7.13 -19.67 -6.01
C VAL A 325 8.49 -20.07 -5.43
N GLU A 326 9.33 -19.09 -5.07
CA GLU A 326 10.62 -19.37 -4.43
C GLU A 326 10.48 -20.02 -3.04
N ALA A 327 9.42 -19.71 -2.29
CA ALA A 327 9.16 -20.30 -0.98
C ALA A 327 8.59 -21.73 -1.07
N ALA A 328 7.83 -22.04 -2.12
CA ALA A 328 7.20 -23.34 -2.33
C ALA A 328 8.15 -24.36 -2.98
N SER A 329 9.09 -23.91 -3.81
CA SER A 329 10.02 -24.80 -4.52
C SER A 329 11.16 -25.28 -3.62
N HIS A 330 11.43 -26.59 -3.64
CA HIS A 330 12.60 -27.20 -2.98
C HIS A 330 13.92 -26.52 -3.38
N ILE A 331 14.11 -26.26 -4.68
CA ILE A 331 15.30 -25.55 -5.17
C ILE A 331 15.28 -24.08 -4.77
N GLY A 332 14.11 -23.43 -4.77
CA GLY A 332 13.95 -22.07 -4.28
C GLY A 332 14.39 -21.92 -2.82
N ILE A 333 13.99 -22.86 -1.95
CA ILE A 333 14.40 -22.91 -0.54
C ILE A 333 15.93 -23.06 -0.41
N ILE A 334 16.55 -23.97 -1.18
CA ILE A 334 18.01 -24.15 -1.17
C ILE A 334 18.72 -22.88 -1.67
N ALA A 335 18.24 -22.30 -2.77
CA ALA A 335 18.83 -21.11 -3.38
C ALA A 335 18.77 -19.90 -2.44
N ARG A 336 17.64 -19.71 -1.73
CA ARG A 336 17.50 -18.65 -0.71
C ARG A 336 18.43 -18.87 0.47
N PHE A 337 18.57 -20.12 0.93
CA PHE A 337 19.49 -20.45 2.01
C PHE A 337 20.94 -20.18 1.60
N TYR A 338 21.35 -20.66 0.42
CA TYR A 338 22.68 -20.43 -0.14
C TYR A 338 23.01 -18.95 -0.34
N THR A 339 22.10 -18.19 -0.94
CA THR A 339 22.26 -16.73 -1.17
C THR A 339 22.41 -15.98 0.14
N ARG A 340 21.59 -16.32 1.15
CA ARG A 340 21.69 -15.72 2.50
C ARG A 340 23.03 -16.02 3.16
N VAL A 341 23.51 -17.26 3.03
CA VAL A 341 24.79 -17.71 3.57
C VAL A 341 25.96 -16.98 2.91
N CYS A 342 25.96 -16.88 1.57
CA CYS A 342 27.04 -16.26 0.82
C CYS A 342 27.10 -14.73 0.98
N ASN A 343 25.96 -14.09 1.24
CA ASN A 343 25.89 -12.65 1.51
C ASN A 343 26.18 -12.31 2.98
N ALA A 344 26.27 -13.29 3.86
CA ALA A 344 26.53 -13.07 5.27
C ALA A 344 27.99 -12.62 5.48
N LYS A 345 28.16 -11.61 6.33
CA LYS A 345 29.49 -11.13 6.74
C LYS A 345 29.76 -11.53 8.18
N CYS A 346 31.02 -11.87 8.46
CA CYS A 346 31.48 -11.99 9.84
C CYS A 346 31.33 -10.63 10.54
N LYS A 347 31.13 -10.64 11.86
CA LYS A 347 31.07 -9.40 12.66
C LYS A 347 32.43 -8.74 12.78
N VAL A 348 33.50 -9.52 12.62
CA VAL A 348 34.88 -9.06 12.52
C VAL A 348 35.28 -8.93 11.06
N SER A 349 36.30 -8.11 10.80
CA SER A 349 36.91 -8.04 9.48
C SER A 349 37.55 -9.40 9.15
N CYS A 350 36.87 -10.16 8.30
CA CYS A 350 37.26 -11.51 7.91
C CYS A 350 36.97 -11.68 6.42
N ASP A 351 37.95 -12.22 5.73
CA ASP A 351 37.95 -12.63 4.31
C ASP A 351 37.70 -14.13 4.15
N GLY A 352 37.28 -14.81 5.23
CA GLY A 352 36.86 -16.21 5.18
C GLY A 352 35.56 -16.39 4.41
N VAL A 353 35.37 -17.60 3.89
CA VAL A 353 34.22 -17.97 3.05
C VAL A 353 33.31 -18.96 3.80
N PRO A 354 32.01 -19.03 3.48
CA PRO A 354 31.13 -20.03 4.06
C PRO A 354 31.55 -21.46 3.71
N ILE A 355 31.60 -22.34 4.71
CA ILE A 355 31.90 -23.76 4.55
C ILE A 355 30.97 -24.63 5.40
N LEU A 356 30.77 -25.89 5.00
CA LEU A 356 30.11 -26.88 5.84
C LEU A 356 31.02 -27.27 7.00
N VAL A 357 30.52 -27.19 8.23
CA VAL A 357 31.25 -27.60 9.44
C VAL A 357 30.41 -28.64 10.17
N ARG A 358 31.01 -29.77 10.50
CA ARG A 358 30.35 -30.85 11.25
C ARG A 358 30.20 -30.44 12.73
N TYR A 359 29.06 -30.76 13.32
CA TYR A 359 28.91 -30.63 14.77
C TYR A 359 29.86 -31.58 15.51
N THR A 360 30.46 -31.09 16.60
CA THR A 360 31.40 -31.88 17.42
C THR A 360 30.69 -32.90 18.31
N GLN A 361 29.44 -32.63 18.70
CA GLN A 361 28.62 -33.49 19.55
C GLN A 361 27.15 -33.38 19.13
N ASN A 362 26.52 -34.53 18.88
CA ASN A 362 25.11 -34.68 18.48
C ASN A 362 24.71 -33.92 17.20
N ALA A 363 23.58 -34.30 16.61
CA ALA A 363 22.97 -33.54 15.53
C ALA A 363 22.40 -32.21 16.08
N SER A 364 22.18 -31.24 15.19
CA SER A 364 21.43 -30.03 15.53
C SER A 364 20.02 -30.35 16.05
N ALA A 365 19.34 -29.36 16.61
CA ALA A 365 17.93 -29.48 17.01
C ALA A 365 16.98 -29.89 15.86
N TYR A 366 17.44 -29.78 14.61
CA TYR A 366 16.71 -30.19 13.40
C TYR A 366 17.20 -31.51 12.80
N GLY A 367 18.00 -32.28 13.55
CA GLY A 367 18.55 -33.56 13.09
C GLY A 367 19.66 -33.45 12.04
N LYS A 368 20.17 -32.24 11.77
CA LYS A 368 21.26 -32.01 10.79
C LYS A 368 22.64 -32.25 11.39
N GLU A 369 23.54 -32.87 10.64
CA GLU A 369 24.91 -33.20 11.09
C GLU A 369 25.89 -32.03 10.95
N HIS A 370 25.59 -31.08 10.07
CA HIS A 370 26.42 -29.94 9.75
C HIS A 370 25.69 -28.62 9.95
N PHE A 371 26.48 -27.56 10.09
CA PHE A 371 26.07 -26.16 10.02
C PHE A 371 26.98 -25.43 9.04
N ILE A 372 26.60 -24.20 8.65
CA ILE A 372 27.48 -23.35 7.86
C ILE A 372 28.31 -22.46 8.79
N GLY A 373 29.63 -22.61 8.72
CA GLY A 373 30.61 -21.79 9.44
C GLY A 373 31.48 -20.98 8.48
N CYS A 374 32.40 -20.19 9.05
CA CYS A 374 33.44 -19.49 8.29
C CYS A 374 34.67 -20.40 8.12
N SER A 375 35.34 -20.35 6.97
CA SER A 375 36.57 -21.12 6.72
C SER A 375 37.74 -20.74 7.63
N LYS A 376 37.73 -19.53 8.18
CA LYS A 376 38.72 -19.02 9.14
C LYS A 376 38.26 -19.12 10.59
N TRP A 377 37.11 -19.74 10.83
CA TRP A 377 36.57 -19.87 12.18
C TRP A 377 37.41 -20.82 13.03
N ASN A 378 37.54 -20.48 14.32
CA ASN A 378 38.01 -21.38 15.35
C ASN A 378 37.08 -21.33 16.59
N PRO A 379 37.09 -22.37 17.44
CA PRO A 379 36.18 -22.46 18.60
C PRO A 379 36.29 -21.29 19.60
N GLY A 380 37.45 -20.64 19.70
CA GLY A 380 37.69 -19.50 20.61
C GLY A 380 37.02 -18.19 20.16
N GLU A 381 36.62 -18.11 18.88
CA GLU A 381 36.03 -16.91 18.26
C GLU A 381 34.52 -17.06 18.02
N ARG A 382 33.85 -17.84 18.88
CA ARG A 382 32.42 -18.10 18.78
C ARG A 382 31.63 -16.80 18.80
N GLY A 383 30.77 -16.62 17.79
CA GLY A 383 29.89 -15.45 17.66
C GLY A 383 30.48 -14.26 16.90
N ASN A 384 31.78 -14.29 16.56
CA ASN A 384 32.44 -13.29 15.71
C ASN A 384 32.35 -13.62 14.21
N HIS A 385 32.32 -14.91 13.90
CA HIS A 385 32.20 -15.43 12.54
C HIS A 385 30.76 -15.82 12.19
N ILE A 386 30.52 -16.02 10.90
CA ILE A 386 29.23 -16.53 10.41
C ILE A 386 28.93 -17.91 11.01
N TYR A 387 27.66 -18.10 11.37
CA TYR A 387 27.10 -19.35 11.86
C TYR A 387 25.65 -19.44 11.40
N PHE A 388 25.33 -20.45 10.59
CA PHE A 388 23.96 -20.75 10.17
C PHE A 388 23.65 -22.22 10.44
N ALA A 389 22.68 -22.48 11.30
CA ALA A 389 22.08 -23.80 11.40
C ALA A 389 21.29 -24.10 10.11
N ILE A 390 21.41 -25.32 9.59
CA ILE A 390 20.62 -25.77 8.45
C ILE A 390 19.19 -26.06 8.95
N PRO A 391 18.15 -25.39 8.42
CA PRO A 391 16.77 -25.61 8.86
C PRO A 391 16.24 -27.01 8.53
N ALA A 392 15.19 -27.43 9.23
CA ALA A 392 14.58 -28.76 9.04
C ALA A 392 14.13 -29.02 7.59
N ASN A 393 13.45 -28.04 6.99
CA ASN A 393 12.92 -28.07 5.62
C ASN A 393 13.99 -27.89 4.53
N VAL A 394 15.27 -27.82 4.89
CA VAL A 394 16.38 -27.73 3.95
C VAL A 394 17.17 -29.04 3.95
N PRO A 395 17.15 -29.81 2.85
CA PRO A 395 17.94 -31.02 2.73
C PRO A 395 19.44 -30.75 2.76
N GLU A 396 20.09 -31.29 3.80
CA GLU A 396 21.50 -31.05 4.08
C GLU A 396 22.42 -31.57 2.98
N ARG A 397 22.03 -32.67 2.32
CA ARG A 397 22.74 -33.22 1.16
C ARG A 397 22.85 -32.20 0.02
N ASP A 398 21.75 -31.51 -0.28
CA ASP A 398 21.69 -30.61 -1.42
C ASP A 398 22.39 -29.28 -1.08
N VAL A 399 22.26 -28.80 0.16
CA VAL A 399 23.08 -27.66 0.66
C VAL A 399 24.56 -27.98 0.57
N ARG A 400 24.98 -29.17 1.00
CA ARG A 400 26.37 -29.62 0.88
C ARG A 400 26.83 -29.52 -0.57
N TYR A 401 26.07 -30.10 -1.49
CA TYR A 401 26.40 -30.06 -2.91
C TYR A 401 26.58 -28.62 -3.41
N VAL A 402 25.60 -27.75 -3.14
CA VAL A 402 25.63 -26.36 -3.64
C VAL A 402 26.80 -25.56 -3.03
N ILE A 403 27.12 -25.75 -1.74
CA ILE A 403 28.26 -25.10 -1.08
C ILE A 403 29.59 -25.60 -1.64
N GLU A 404 29.75 -26.92 -1.80
CA GLU A 404 31.00 -27.53 -2.29
C GLU A 404 31.23 -27.28 -3.79
N ASN A 405 30.16 -27.02 -4.55
CA ASN A 405 30.19 -26.79 -5.99
C ASN A 405 29.87 -25.34 -6.37
N ASP A 406 30.18 -24.37 -5.51
CA ASP A 406 30.12 -22.92 -5.81
C ASP A 406 28.79 -22.45 -6.44
N GLY A 407 27.68 -22.93 -5.88
CA GLY A 407 26.33 -22.56 -6.28
C GLY A 407 25.72 -23.44 -7.38
N ASN A 408 26.46 -24.39 -7.95
CA ASN A 408 25.90 -25.30 -8.96
C ASN A 408 24.83 -26.20 -8.34
N LEU A 409 23.70 -26.35 -9.04
CA LEU A 409 22.61 -27.21 -8.59
C LEU A 409 22.96 -28.70 -8.76
N PRO A 410 22.41 -29.59 -7.92
CA PRO A 410 22.62 -31.02 -8.09
C PRO A 410 22.09 -31.53 -9.44
N PRO A 411 22.67 -32.60 -10.03
CA PRO A 411 22.19 -33.17 -11.28
C PRO A 411 20.70 -33.56 -11.21
N GLY A 412 19.97 -33.33 -12.30
CA GLY A 412 18.53 -33.61 -12.36
C GLY A 412 17.63 -32.42 -11.97
N HIS A 413 18.22 -31.25 -11.70
CA HIS A 413 17.50 -30.00 -11.40
C HIS A 413 17.71 -28.92 -12.48
N ASP A 414 17.65 -29.30 -13.76
CA ASP A 414 17.76 -28.34 -14.86
C ASP A 414 16.55 -27.39 -14.84
N LEU A 415 16.79 -26.14 -14.42
CA LEU A 415 15.79 -25.09 -14.35
C LEU A 415 16.07 -24.01 -15.39
N PRO A 416 15.02 -23.37 -15.93
CA PRO A 416 15.19 -22.22 -16.79
C PRO A 416 15.85 -21.06 -16.02
N ASP A 417 16.56 -20.21 -16.77
CA ASP A 417 17.15 -19.01 -16.21
C ASP A 417 16.09 -18.13 -15.54
N THR A 418 16.36 -17.72 -14.31
CA THR A 418 15.43 -16.93 -13.52
C THR A 418 15.33 -15.52 -14.06
N LYS A 419 14.11 -15.07 -14.35
CA LYS A 419 13.80 -13.65 -14.56
C LYS A 419 13.25 -13.05 -13.28
N CYS A 420 13.59 -11.79 -13.03
CA CYS A 420 13.20 -11.11 -11.80
C CYS A 420 12.36 -9.88 -12.09
N VAL A 421 11.25 -9.76 -11.39
CA VAL A 421 10.35 -8.60 -11.51
C VAL A 421 10.65 -7.50 -10.48
N LEU A 422 11.60 -7.74 -9.56
CA LEU A 422 11.89 -6.81 -8.48
C LEU A 422 12.33 -5.45 -9.03
N THR A 423 11.58 -4.44 -8.62
CA THR A 423 11.97 -3.04 -8.76
C THR A 423 11.84 -2.33 -7.44
N VAL A 424 12.76 -1.40 -7.18
CA VAL A 424 12.72 -0.58 -5.98
C VAL A 424 12.97 0.87 -6.32
N HIS A 425 12.34 1.74 -5.56
CA HIS A 425 12.59 3.16 -5.63
C HIS A 425 14.08 3.43 -5.29
N PRO A 426 14.83 4.23 -6.08
CA PRO A 426 16.27 4.49 -5.88
C PRO A 426 16.70 4.91 -4.46
N ARG A 427 15.83 5.62 -3.75
CA ARG A 427 15.98 6.00 -2.34
C ARG A 427 16.19 4.81 -1.38
N VAL A 428 15.72 3.61 -1.72
CA VAL A 428 15.95 2.40 -0.92
C VAL A 428 17.44 2.04 -0.88
N LYS A 429 18.21 2.40 -1.91
CA LYS A 429 19.65 2.14 -2.03
C LYS A 429 20.01 0.65 -1.90
N LEU A 430 19.10 -0.22 -2.32
CA LEU A 430 19.31 -1.66 -2.32
C LEU A 430 20.44 -1.98 -3.31
N GLN A 431 21.50 -2.65 -2.86
CA GLN A 431 22.67 -2.93 -3.70
C GLN A 431 22.59 -4.29 -4.39
N ASN A 432 22.00 -5.28 -3.71
CA ASN A 432 21.87 -6.65 -4.20
C ASN A 432 20.40 -7.06 -4.15
N CYS A 433 19.98 -7.86 -5.13
CA CYS A 433 18.67 -8.47 -5.12
C CYS A 433 18.55 -9.44 -3.92
N PRO A 434 17.46 -9.40 -3.14
CA PRO A 434 17.18 -10.34 -2.06
C PRO A 434 16.68 -11.69 -2.57
N TYR A 435 16.20 -11.74 -3.82
CA TYR A 435 15.74 -12.95 -4.47
C TYR A 435 16.90 -13.79 -4.98
N SER A 436 16.66 -15.09 -5.10
CA SER A 436 17.66 -16.01 -5.62
C SER A 436 17.58 -16.05 -7.14
N HIS A 437 18.72 -16.11 -7.82
CA HIS A 437 18.76 -16.23 -9.27
C HIS A 437 19.51 -17.48 -9.67
N ILE A 438 18.90 -18.27 -10.54
CA ILE A 438 19.49 -19.46 -11.14
C ILE A 438 19.78 -19.09 -12.59
N ILE A 439 21.05 -19.09 -12.97
CA ILE A 439 21.51 -18.77 -14.32
C ILE A 439 22.45 -19.89 -14.75
N ASN A 440 22.18 -20.54 -15.88
CA ASN A 440 22.92 -21.72 -16.36
C ASN A 440 23.07 -22.80 -15.26
N ASN A 441 21.95 -23.14 -14.61
CA ASN A 441 21.87 -24.14 -13.53
C ASN A 441 22.77 -23.84 -12.30
N ARG A 442 23.13 -22.58 -12.09
CA ARG A 442 23.94 -22.10 -10.97
C ARG A 442 23.23 -20.99 -10.22
N ILE A 443 23.22 -21.07 -8.89
CA ILE A 443 22.72 -20.01 -8.02
C ILE A 443 23.75 -18.88 -7.99
N VAL A 444 23.34 -17.70 -8.48
CA VAL A 444 24.18 -16.51 -8.58
C VAL A 444 23.58 -15.34 -7.80
N PRO A 445 24.40 -14.52 -7.12
CA PRO A 445 23.93 -13.27 -6.57
C PRO A 445 23.65 -12.28 -7.70
N ALA A 446 22.57 -11.50 -7.59
CA ALA A 446 22.30 -10.41 -8.52
C ALA A 446 22.49 -9.05 -7.86
N LYS A 447 23.01 -8.11 -8.64
CA LYS A 447 23.10 -6.70 -8.26
C LYS A 447 21.82 -5.97 -8.65
N MET A 448 21.57 -4.86 -7.96
CA MET A 448 20.58 -3.89 -8.43
C MET A 448 21.26 -2.94 -9.42
N GLU A 449 20.62 -2.73 -10.56
CA GLU A 449 21.05 -1.82 -11.61
C GLU A 449 20.05 -0.68 -11.76
N ARG A 450 20.54 0.47 -12.23
CA ARG A 450 19.71 1.65 -12.43
C ARG A 450 19.14 1.70 -13.84
N LEU A 451 17.81 1.70 -13.97
CA LEU A 451 17.12 2.16 -15.17
C LEU A 451 16.87 3.66 -15.05
N GLY A 452 17.61 4.46 -15.83
CA GLY A 452 17.43 5.92 -15.86
C GLY A 452 16.10 6.34 -16.48
N CYS A 453 15.59 7.50 -16.07
CA CYS A 453 14.37 8.09 -16.58
C CYS A 453 14.61 9.50 -17.11
N ASP A 454 13.98 9.80 -18.24
CA ASP A 454 14.16 11.04 -18.97
C ASP A 454 13.19 12.15 -18.54
N SER A 455 12.18 11.79 -17.74
CA SER A 455 11.16 12.71 -17.22
C SER A 455 11.80 13.83 -16.39
N LYS A 456 11.31 15.06 -16.58
CA LYS A 456 11.81 16.26 -15.91
C LYS A 456 10.69 17.01 -15.21
N LEU A 457 11.00 17.53 -14.03
CA LEU A 457 10.15 18.42 -13.25
C LEU A 457 10.88 19.75 -13.07
N ILE A 458 10.34 20.81 -13.65
CA ILE A 458 10.89 22.16 -13.54
C ILE A 458 9.95 22.97 -12.66
N ILE A 459 10.49 23.61 -11.61
CA ILE A 459 9.71 24.43 -10.69
C ILE A 459 10.25 25.86 -10.73
N PHE A 460 9.38 26.82 -10.97
CA PHE A 460 9.68 28.24 -10.89
C PHE A 460 9.14 28.80 -9.58
N VAL A 461 10.03 29.26 -8.71
CA VAL A 461 9.71 29.81 -7.39
C VAL A 461 9.98 31.31 -7.39
N PRO A 462 8.99 32.19 -7.14
CA PRO A 462 9.22 33.62 -7.00
C PRO A 462 10.31 33.95 -5.97
N ILE A 463 11.15 34.95 -6.27
CA ILE A 463 12.25 35.37 -5.36
C ILE A 463 11.84 36.58 -4.54
N ASN A 464 11.20 37.54 -5.20
CA ASN A 464 10.66 38.73 -4.56
C ASN A 464 9.22 38.43 -4.17
N PHE A 465 9.04 37.98 -2.93
CA PHE A 465 7.73 37.62 -2.42
C PHE A 465 6.88 38.88 -2.25
N SER A 466 5.87 39.03 -3.10
CA SER A 466 4.68 39.82 -2.75
C SER A 466 3.70 38.92 -1.98
N PRO A 467 2.78 39.48 -1.18
CA PRO A 467 1.71 38.69 -0.56
C PRO A 467 0.99 37.76 -1.55
N ASP A 468 0.80 38.24 -2.79
CA ASP A 468 0.10 37.52 -3.86
C ASP A 468 0.93 36.40 -4.53
N THR A 469 2.22 36.27 -4.21
CA THR A 469 3.14 35.32 -4.87
C THR A 469 3.96 34.48 -3.89
N ALA A 470 3.91 34.81 -2.59
CA ALA A 470 4.66 34.16 -1.53
C ALA A 470 4.45 32.64 -1.45
N HIS A 471 3.25 32.17 -1.81
CA HIS A 471 2.85 30.76 -1.69
C HIS A 471 2.53 30.11 -3.03
N LYS A 472 3.03 30.68 -4.13
CA LYS A 472 2.76 30.20 -5.49
C LYS A 472 4.00 29.67 -6.18
N ALA A 473 3.82 28.70 -7.06
CA ALA A 473 4.87 28.19 -7.95
C ALA A 473 4.28 27.78 -9.30
N ILE A 474 5.05 27.94 -10.37
CA ILE A 474 4.72 27.34 -11.67
C ILE A 474 5.54 26.08 -11.84
N ILE A 475 4.89 24.99 -12.23
CA ILE A 475 5.47 23.67 -12.41
C ILE A 475 5.32 23.26 -13.87
N LEU A 476 6.40 22.76 -14.47
CA LEU A 476 6.39 22.13 -15.78
C LEU A 476 6.88 20.70 -15.67
N LEU A 477 6.10 19.75 -16.18
CA LEU A 477 6.53 18.39 -16.41
C LEU A 477 6.86 18.18 -17.88
N LYS A 478 7.94 17.44 -18.15
CA LYS A 478 8.39 17.15 -19.52
C LYS A 478 8.80 15.71 -19.66
N LYS A 479 8.42 15.13 -20.80
CA LYS A 479 8.62 13.72 -21.17
C LYS A 479 7.90 12.77 -20.21
N HIS A 480 7.36 11.68 -20.75
CA HIS A 480 6.74 10.63 -19.96
C HIS A 480 7.80 9.89 -19.13
N HIS A 481 7.36 9.19 -18.09
CA HIS A 481 8.20 8.21 -17.41
C HIS A 481 8.30 6.93 -18.26
N ASN A 482 9.41 6.22 -18.11
CA ASN A 482 9.66 4.92 -18.75
C ASN A 482 9.58 3.75 -17.74
N HIS A 483 8.88 3.98 -16.64
CA HIS A 483 8.72 3.02 -15.55
C HIS A 483 7.36 3.22 -14.86
N PRO A 484 6.79 2.15 -14.29
CA PRO A 484 5.62 2.23 -13.42
C PRO A 484 5.85 3.11 -12.18
N MET A 485 4.76 3.51 -11.55
CA MET A 485 4.81 4.19 -10.25
C MET A 485 5.22 3.21 -9.14
N HIS A 486 5.90 3.71 -8.12
CA HIS A 486 6.22 2.93 -6.93
C HIS A 486 5.17 3.13 -5.83
N PRO A 487 4.96 2.13 -4.97
CA PRO A 487 4.17 2.29 -3.76
C PRO A 487 4.62 3.49 -2.93
N PRO A 488 3.69 4.23 -2.31
CA PRO A 488 4.01 5.37 -1.48
C PRO A 488 5.02 4.98 -0.38
N SER A 489 6.24 5.48 -0.54
CA SER A 489 7.36 5.16 0.35
C SER A 489 7.71 6.33 1.24
N LYS A 490 7.11 7.50 1.04
CA LYS A 490 7.43 8.71 1.79
C LYS A 490 6.22 9.22 2.55
N PRO A 491 6.33 9.41 3.89
CA PRO A 491 5.26 10.02 4.66
C PRO A 491 5.10 11.47 4.22
N ASN A 492 3.91 11.83 3.74
CA ASN A 492 3.57 13.20 3.39
C ASN A 492 3.33 14.06 4.65
N ALA A 493 3.04 15.35 4.51
CA ALA A 493 2.81 16.25 5.64
C ALA A 493 1.65 15.77 6.54
N SER A 494 0.57 15.27 5.93
CA SER A 494 -0.60 14.75 6.64
C SER A 494 -0.27 13.48 7.45
N ASP A 495 0.45 12.52 6.86
CA ASP A 495 0.92 11.31 7.53
C ASP A 495 1.80 11.63 8.74
N GLN A 496 2.68 12.61 8.59
CA GLN A 496 3.57 13.06 9.67
C GLN A 496 2.80 13.71 10.81
N LEU A 497 1.81 14.55 10.47
CA LEU A 497 0.95 15.19 11.46
C LEU A 497 0.10 14.14 12.20
N LYS A 498 -0.57 13.25 11.47
CA LYS A 498 -1.44 12.21 12.05
C LYS A 498 -0.65 11.27 12.97
N LEU A 499 0.54 10.83 12.54
CA LEU A 499 1.43 10.04 13.40
C LEU A 499 1.84 10.81 14.65
N ARG A 500 2.25 12.07 14.53
CA ARG A 500 2.64 12.91 15.68
C ARG A 500 1.50 13.08 16.69
N THR A 501 0.28 13.33 16.22
CA THR A 501 -0.90 13.44 17.08
C THR A 501 -1.09 12.15 17.86
N ALA A 502 -0.94 10.99 17.21
CA ALA A 502 -1.02 9.69 17.87
C ALA A 502 0.09 9.47 18.90
N VAL A 503 1.31 9.90 18.61
CA VAL A 503 2.44 9.78 19.56
C VAL A 503 2.20 10.67 20.78
N THR A 504 1.78 11.91 20.55
CA THR A 504 1.50 12.88 21.63
C THR A 504 0.39 12.38 22.54
N GLU A 505 -0.70 11.84 21.98
CA GLU A 505 -1.83 11.34 22.76
C GLU A 505 -1.50 10.06 23.54
N THR A 506 -0.61 9.22 23.00
CA THR A 506 -0.17 8.00 23.68
C THR A 506 0.82 8.30 24.81
N GLY A 507 1.59 9.38 24.70
CA GLY A 507 2.70 9.72 25.59
C GLY A 507 3.99 8.98 25.24
N VAL A 508 5.14 9.64 25.40
CA VAL A 508 6.43 9.10 24.93
C VAL A 508 7.15 8.19 25.93
N LEU A 509 6.77 8.25 27.22
CA LEU A 509 7.41 7.52 28.30
C LEU A 509 7.27 6.00 28.12
N GLY A 510 8.41 5.31 28.00
CA GLY A 510 8.44 3.85 27.81
C GLY A 510 7.80 3.35 26.51
N LEU A 511 7.51 4.25 25.56
CA LEU A 511 6.82 3.94 24.31
C LEU A 511 7.75 3.21 23.34
N THR A 512 7.36 2.02 22.89
CA THR A 512 8.03 1.27 21.82
C THR A 512 7.14 1.26 20.59
N VAL A 513 7.67 0.92 19.41
CA VAL A 513 6.84 0.80 18.18
C VAL A 513 5.67 -0.15 18.40
N GLN A 514 5.91 -1.30 19.04
CA GLN A 514 4.86 -2.28 19.32
C GLN A 514 3.78 -1.72 20.26
N LYS A 515 4.19 -1.05 21.35
CA LYS A 515 3.25 -0.41 22.27
C LYS A 515 2.44 0.70 21.59
N PHE A 516 3.09 1.48 20.73
CA PHE A 516 2.45 2.54 19.95
C PHE A 516 1.40 1.99 18.99
N LEU A 517 1.75 0.96 18.20
CA LEU A 517 0.84 0.36 17.23
C LEU A 517 -0.37 -0.32 17.89
N ASN A 518 -0.20 -0.84 19.11
CA ASN A 518 -1.25 -1.49 19.88
C ASN A 518 -2.02 -0.52 20.80
N ALA A 519 -1.66 0.76 20.85
CA ALA A 519 -2.29 1.70 21.77
C ALA A 519 -3.73 2.06 21.31
N PRO A 520 -4.72 2.09 22.23
CA PRO A 520 -6.08 2.48 21.89
C PRO A 520 -6.18 3.91 21.31
N SER A 521 -5.35 4.83 21.78
CA SER A 521 -5.19 6.19 21.25
C SER A 521 -4.79 6.19 19.77
N THR A 522 -3.79 5.39 19.40
CA THR A 522 -3.37 5.23 18.00
C THR A 522 -4.51 4.67 17.16
N SER A 523 -5.17 3.60 17.62
CA SER A 523 -6.31 3.02 16.90
C SER A 523 -7.42 4.05 16.67
N ARG A 524 -7.78 4.84 17.70
CA ARG A 524 -8.79 5.90 17.58
C ARG A 524 -8.40 6.99 16.58
N ILE A 525 -7.15 7.46 16.61
CA ILE A 525 -6.69 8.49 15.67
C ILE A 525 -6.68 7.97 14.22
N TYR A 526 -6.45 6.67 14.04
CA TYR A 526 -6.48 6.00 12.75
C TYR A 526 -7.85 5.37 12.44
N ASP A 527 -8.91 5.79 13.13
CA ASP A 527 -10.30 5.38 12.85
C ASP A 527 -10.51 3.86 12.90
N GLY A 528 -9.79 3.17 13.80
CA GLY A 528 -9.80 1.72 13.96
C GLY A 528 -8.95 0.96 12.95
N LYS A 529 -8.39 1.64 11.93
CA LYS A 529 -7.57 1.03 10.88
C LYS A 529 -6.11 0.89 11.30
N ARG A 530 -5.37 0.04 10.60
CA ARG A 530 -3.91 -0.08 10.83
C ARG A 530 -3.21 1.17 10.32
N VAL A 531 -2.14 1.58 11.00
CA VAL A 531 -1.32 2.74 10.59
C VAL A 531 -0.84 2.60 9.13
N ALA A 532 -0.43 1.39 8.73
CA ALA A 532 0.03 1.12 7.36
C ALA A 532 -1.09 1.19 6.30
N GLU A 533 -2.36 1.02 6.67
CA GLU A 533 -3.49 1.13 5.74
C GLU A 533 -3.83 2.60 5.43
N VAL A 534 -3.71 3.48 6.44
CA VAL A 534 -3.99 4.91 6.29
C VAL A 534 -2.77 5.67 5.77
N SER A 535 -1.57 5.25 6.20
CA SER A 535 -0.29 5.89 5.87
C SER A 535 0.71 4.82 5.39
N PRO A 536 0.63 4.39 4.11
CA PRO A 536 1.40 3.26 3.58
C PRO A 536 2.92 3.39 3.74
N ALA A 537 3.44 4.62 3.76
CA ALA A 537 4.84 4.89 3.98
C ALA A 537 5.38 4.35 5.32
N TYR A 538 4.51 4.16 6.32
CA TYR A 538 4.85 3.61 7.65
C TYR A 538 4.78 2.07 7.74
N THR A 539 4.56 1.37 6.63
CA THR A 539 4.82 -0.08 6.55
C THR A 539 6.26 -0.40 6.96
N ASP A 540 7.19 0.52 6.66
CA ASP A 540 8.53 0.50 7.23
C ASP A 540 8.52 1.01 8.69
N THR A 541 8.50 0.05 9.63
CA THR A 541 8.54 0.31 11.07
C THR A 541 9.75 1.12 11.54
N ARG A 542 10.83 1.19 10.74
CA ARG A 542 11.97 2.07 11.04
C ARG A 542 11.56 3.54 11.03
N LYS A 543 10.70 3.96 10.11
CA LYS A 543 10.23 5.36 10.05
C LYS A 543 9.38 5.72 11.27
N ILE A 544 8.56 4.78 11.74
CA ILE A 544 7.82 4.94 13.01
C ILE A 544 8.81 5.09 14.16
N ARG A 545 9.83 4.22 14.23
CA ARG A 545 10.87 4.29 15.26
C ARG A 545 11.60 5.64 15.26
N ASP A 546 11.98 6.13 14.08
CA ASP A 546 12.67 7.41 13.92
C ASP A 546 11.78 8.58 14.34
N ALA A 547 10.48 8.54 14.01
CA ALA A 547 9.50 9.53 14.46
C ALA A 547 9.30 9.52 15.99
N LEU A 548 9.19 8.33 16.59
CA LEU A 548 9.12 8.17 18.05
C LEU A 548 10.37 8.70 18.73
N ALA A 549 11.56 8.40 18.19
CA ALA A 549 12.82 8.90 18.72
C ALA A 549 12.89 10.44 18.66
N ALA A 550 12.40 11.05 17.57
CA ALA A 550 12.33 12.50 17.43
C ALA A 550 11.40 13.16 18.46
N GLU A 551 10.22 12.57 18.71
CA GLU A 551 9.30 13.11 19.74
C GLU A 551 9.82 12.89 21.16
N LYS A 552 10.45 11.74 21.45
CA LYS A 552 11.14 11.51 22.73
C LYS A 552 12.24 12.54 22.99
N LEU A 553 13.05 12.85 21.96
CA LEU A 553 14.09 13.85 22.08
C LEU A 553 13.50 15.27 22.27
N ARG A 554 12.31 15.54 21.74
CA ARG A 554 11.63 16.82 21.93
C ARG A 554 11.13 17.00 23.37
N GLU A 555 10.53 15.95 23.94
CA GLU A 555 10.02 15.97 25.32
C GLU A 555 11.17 15.86 26.35
N HIS A 556 12.23 15.14 26.00
CA HIS A 556 13.42 14.97 26.82
C HIS A 556 14.69 15.36 26.04
N PRO A 557 15.01 16.67 25.91
CA PRO A 557 16.15 17.18 25.13
C PRO A 557 17.52 16.64 25.58
N HIS A 558 17.65 16.24 26.84
CA HIS A 558 18.87 15.67 27.42
C HIS A 558 18.90 14.14 27.37
N GLY A 559 17.99 13.53 26.61
CA GLY A 559 17.80 12.09 26.50
C GLY A 559 17.04 11.49 27.69
N MET A 560 16.90 10.16 27.69
CA MET A 560 16.32 9.41 28.82
C MET A 560 17.38 8.61 29.61
N ASP A 561 18.66 8.85 29.32
CA ASP A 561 19.78 8.28 30.07
C ASP A 561 20.07 9.11 31.33
N TRP A 562 21.12 8.77 32.08
CA TRP A 562 21.50 9.45 33.32
C TRP A 562 21.57 10.98 33.20
N LYS A 563 22.05 11.51 32.07
CA LYS A 563 22.07 12.96 31.80
C LYS A 563 20.67 13.59 31.79
N GLY A 564 19.69 12.89 31.24
CA GLY A 564 18.29 13.31 31.24
C GLY A 564 17.70 13.30 32.64
N VAL A 565 18.03 12.27 33.43
CA VAL A 565 17.63 12.16 34.84
C VAL A 565 18.18 13.32 35.66
N LEU A 566 19.49 13.63 35.54
CA LEU A 566 20.11 14.78 36.22
C LEU A 566 19.44 16.09 35.82
N HIS A 567 19.20 16.32 34.53
CA HIS A 567 18.51 17.52 34.08
C HIS A 567 17.08 17.64 34.65
N HIS A 568 16.34 16.53 34.74
CA HIS A 568 15.01 16.50 35.36
C HIS A 568 15.09 16.80 36.87
N ILE A 569 16.09 16.25 37.56
CA ILE A 569 16.31 16.53 38.98
C ILE A 569 16.57 18.03 39.20
N ASP A 570 17.52 18.59 38.45
CA ASP A 570 17.95 19.98 38.61
C ASP A 570 16.84 20.99 38.26
N ASN A 571 16.03 20.69 37.24
CA ASN A 571 15.07 21.64 36.70
C ASN A 571 13.62 21.42 37.13
N HIS A 572 13.26 20.25 37.66
CA HIS A 572 11.92 19.95 38.16
C HIS A 572 11.92 19.54 39.64
N GLU A 573 12.57 18.43 40.01
CA GLU A 573 12.49 17.88 41.38
C GLU A 573 13.02 18.84 42.45
N LEU A 574 14.18 19.49 42.22
CA LEU A 574 14.74 20.42 43.19
C LEU A 574 13.91 21.71 43.36
N LYS A 575 12.98 21.99 42.45
CA LYS A 575 12.03 23.12 42.56
C LYS A 575 10.77 22.76 43.34
N LEU A 576 10.46 21.47 43.50
CA LEU A 576 9.32 21.03 44.29
C LEU A 576 9.61 21.20 45.80
N PRO A 577 8.59 21.45 46.64
CA PRO A 577 8.70 21.35 48.09
C PRO A 577 9.26 19.99 48.49
N LYS A 578 10.08 19.92 49.54
CA LYS A 578 10.78 18.69 49.94
C LYS A 578 9.84 17.49 50.16
N ALA A 579 8.60 17.75 50.61
CA ALA A 579 7.56 16.75 50.82
C ALA A 579 6.95 16.18 49.51
N GLU A 580 7.12 16.87 48.39
CA GLU A 580 6.55 16.52 47.08
C GLU A 580 7.62 15.99 46.10
N ARG A 581 8.89 15.96 46.52
CA ARG A 581 9.99 15.42 45.71
C ARG A 581 9.89 13.90 45.68
N TYR A 582 9.97 13.34 44.47
CA TYR A 582 10.21 11.92 44.27
C TYR A 582 11.70 11.59 44.43
N ILE A 583 12.59 12.53 44.07
CA ILE A 583 14.05 12.37 44.18
C ILE A 583 14.58 13.36 45.23
N HIS A 584 14.92 12.84 46.40
CA HIS A 584 15.40 13.68 47.52
C HIS A 584 16.90 13.99 47.47
N THR A 585 17.70 13.16 46.80
CA THR A 585 19.16 13.30 46.68
C THR A 585 19.66 12.63 45.40
N SER A 586 20.64 13.25 44.73
CA SER A 586 21.42 12.64 43.64
C SER A 586 22.90 12.56 44.02
N LEU A 587 23.53 11.43 43.73
CA LEU A 587 24.99 11.30 43.83
C LEU A 587 25.56 11.79 42.49
N SER A 588 26.27 12.91 42.52
CA SER A 588 26.99 13.45 41.36
C SER A 588 28.34 12.77 41.19
#